data_AF-A0AA87WC74-F1
#
_entry.id   AF-A0AA87WC74-F1
#
_cell.length_a   1.000
_cell.length_b   1.000
_cell.length_c   1.000
_cell.angle_alpha   90.00
_cell.angle_beta   90.00
_cell.angle_gamma   90.00
#
_symmetry.space_group_name_H-M   'P 1'
#
loop_
_entity.id
_entity.type
_entity.pdbx_description
1 polymer ?
#
loop_
_entity_poly.entity_id
_entity_poly.type
_entity_poly.pdbx_seq_one_letter_code
_entity_poly.pdbx_strand_id
1 'polypeptide(L)'
;MALTENRDAGVNFQVTVLKILAAYPDGFAVMEDLKRDMAILATSGRDWADRTRRLAARVPDLDIWSQGLVERISGGWKITVKGRAVLEFMEARPAAPEPIPVPSVEQTVVASPTLVPPLRQPADRAKRRRERRERRREARERARANAS
;
A
#
# COMPACT_ATOMS: atom_id res chain seq x y z
N MET A 1 -25.25 -7.76 -28.23
CA MET A 1 -25.42 -7.83 -26.76
C MET A 1 -24.09 -8.23 -26.16
N ALA A 2 -23.60 -7.43 -25.21
CA ALA A 2 -22.24 -7.47 -24.71
C ALA A 2 -21.95 -8.74 -23.91
N LEU A 3 -21.01 -9.55 -24.39
CA LEU A 3 -20.17 -10.37 -23.51
C LEU A 3 -19.08 -9.43 -22.99
N THR A 4 -19.45 -8.58 -22.03
CA THR A 4 -18.46 -7.90 -21.21
C THR A 4 -17.83 -9.00 -20.37
N GLU A 5 -16.77 -9.59 -20.91
CA GLU A 5 -15.84 -10.45 -20.20
C GLU A 5 -15.52 -9.74 -18.89
N ASN A 6 -16.17 -10.20 -17.82
CA ASN A 6 -15.99 -9.69 -16.48
C ASN A 6 -14.65 -10.23 -16.04
N ARG A 7 -13.57 -9.67 -16.61
CA ARG A 7 -12.19 -9.97 -16.25
C ARG A 7 -12.15 -9.88 -14.76
N ASP A 8 -11.88 -11.04 -14.18
CA ASP A 8 -12.00 -11.35 -12.77
C ASP A 8 -11.64 -10.14 -11.92
N ALA A 9 -12.50 -9.83 -10.96
CA ALA A 9 -12.25 -8.85 -9.90
C ALA A 9 -11.14 -9.37 -8.95
N GLY A 10 -10.03 -9.80 -9.53
CA GLY A 10 -8.84 -10.32 -8.91
C GLY A 10 -7.85 -9.19 -8.61
N VAL A 11 -6.87 -9.54 -7.80
CA VAL A 11 -5.87 -8.60 -7.30
C VAL A 11 -4.97 -8.13 -8.45
N ASN A 12 -4.68 -6.83 -8.56
CA ASN A 12 -3.68 -6.38 -9.53
C ASN A 12 -2.29 -6.80 -9.05
N PHE A 13 -1.69 -7.76 -9.75
CA PHE A 13 -0.42 -8.39 -9.40
C PHE A 13 0.72 -7.37 -9.30
N GLN A 14 0.89 -6.52 -10.31
CA GLN A 14 2.02 -5.59 -10.40
C GLN A 14 1.99 -4.55 -9.28
N VAL A 15 0.82 -3.94 -9.04
CA VAL A 15 0.62 -3.02 -7.92
C VAL A 15 0.84 -3.74 -6.60
N THR A 16 0.42 -4.99 -6.49
CA THR A 16 0.62 -5.80 -5.27
C THR A 16 2.11 -6.01 -4.99
N VAL A 17 2.91 -6.35 -6.00
CA VAL A 17 4.37 -6.50 -5.85
C VAL A 17 5.00 -5.19 -5.37
N LEU A 18 4.64 -4.04 -5.98
CA LEU A 18 5.14 -2.73 -5.51
C LEU A 18 4.76 -2.45 -4.05
N LYS A 19 3.51 -2.71 -3.68
CA LYS A 19 3.02 -2.49 -2.30
C LYS A 19 3.71 -3.40 -1.29
N ILE A 20 3.97 -4.67 -1.64
CA ILE A 20 4.72 -5.59 -0.78
C ILE A 20 6.14 -5.06 -0.62
N LEU A 21 6.88 -4.84 -1.71
CA LEU A 21 8.27 -4.41 -1.65
C LEU A 21 8.42 -3.08 -0.91
N ALA A 22 7.54 -2.10 -1.15
CA ALA A 22 7.57 -0.82 -0.43
C ALA A 22 7.33 -0.96 1.09
N ALA A 23 6.62 -2.01 1.53
CA ALA A 23 6.39 -2.31 2.94
C ALA A 23 7.59 -3.01 3.62
N TYR A 24 8.55 -3.53 2.86
CA TYR A 24 9.83 -4.00 3.40
C TYR A 24 10.74 -2.79 3.68
N PRO A 25 11.43 -2.75 4.83
CA PRO A 25 12.26 -1.62 5.23
C PRO A 25 13.33 -1.30 4.19
N ASP A 26 13.98 -2.34 3.66
CA ASP A 26 15.02 -2.20 2.64
C ASP A 26 14.47 -2.12 1.21
N GLY A 27 13.14 -2.18 1.06
CA GLY A 27 12.49 -2.29 -0.24
C GLY A 27 12.67 -3.64 -0.92
N PHE A 28 13.26 -4.62 -0.23
CA PHE A 28 13.67 -5.90 -0.79
C PHE A 28 12.89 -7.04 -0.15
N ALA A 29 12.44 -8.00 -0.97
CA ALA A 29 11.90 -9.26 -0.51
C ALA A 29 12.48 -10.42 -1.32
N VAL A 30 12.86 -11.49 -0.64
CA VAL A 30 13.20 -12.76 -1.29
C VAL A 30 11.94 -13.39 -1.90
N MET A 31 12.12 -14.24 -2.92
CA MET A 31 11.00 -14.82 -3.67
C MET A 31 9.99 -15.57 -2.77
N GLU A 32 10.46 -16.30 -1.75
CA GLU A 32 9.60 -17.05 -0.84
C GLU A 32 8.72 -16.15 0.03
N ASP A 33 9.28 -15.05 0.51
CA ASP A 33 8.55 -14.05 1.28
C ASP A 33 7.55 -13.30 0.41
N LEU A 34 7.94 -12.96 -0.83
CA LEU A 34 7.05 -12.35 -1.81
C LEU A 34 5.85 -13.25 -2.10
N LYS A 35 6.08 -14.54 -2.43
CA LYS A 35 5.02 -15.54 -2.63
C LYS A 35 4.09 -15.65 -1.43
N ARG A 36 4.65 -15.67 -0.22
CA ARG A 36 3.88 -15.79 1.02
C ARG A 36 2.99 -14.58 1.26
N ASP A 37 3.50 -13.37 1.12
CA ASP A 37 2.69 -12.16 1.27
C ASP A 37 1.62 -12.07 0.17
N MET A 38 1.94 -12.50 -1.05
CA MET A 38 0.96 -12.59 -2.13
C MET A 38 -0.17 -13.57 -1.82
N ALA A 39 0.12 -14.77 -1.28
CA ALA A 39 -0.90 -15.73 -0.89
C ALA A 39 -1.85 -15.15 0.17
N ILE A 40 -1.32 -14.41 1.14
CA ILE A 40 -2.14 -13.73 2.17
C ILE A 40 -3.04 -12.66 1.53
N LEU A 41 -2.53 -11.92 0.55
CA LEU A 41 -3.29 -10.87 -0.14
C LEU A 41 -4.34 -11.44 -1.08
N ALA A 42 -4.07 -12.58 -1.73
CA ALA A 42 -5.05 -13.31 -2.52
C ALA A 42 -6.24 -13.76 -1.66
N THR A 43 -6.02 -14.11 -0.39
CA THR A 43 -7.10 -14.44 0.55
C THR A 43 -7.72 -13.24 1.24
N SER A 44 -7.27 -12.00 0.96
CA SER A 44 -7.77 -10.79 1.62
C SER A 44 -9.11 -10.29 1.08
N GLY A 45 -9.68 -10.97 0.07
CA GLY A 45 -11.02 -10.70 -0.44
C GLY A 45 -11.11 -9.43 -1.31
N ARG A 46 -12.35 -9.04 -1.61
CA ARG A 46 -12.70 -8.04 -2.63
C ARG A 46 -12.15 -6.64 -2.34
N ASP A 47 -12.07 -6.25 -1.07
CA ASP A 47 -11.57 -4.93 -0.66
C ASP A 47 -10.13 -4.67 -1.13
N TRP A 48 -9.27 -5.68 -1.07
CA TRP A 48 -7.89 -5.57 -1.53
C TRP A 48 -7.79 -5.54 -3.06
N ALA A 49 -8.56 -6.39 -3.73
CA ALA A 49 -8.63 -6.41 -5.19
C ALA A 49 -9.12 -5.06 -5.74
N ASP A 50 -10.19 -4.49 -5.19
CA ASP A 50 -10.72 -3.20 -5.59
C ASP A 50 -9.74 -2.05 -5.31
N ARG A 51 -9.01 -2.10 -4.18
CA ARG A 51 -7.98 -1.11 -3.86
C ARG A 51 -6.84 -1.13 -4.88
N THR A 52 -6.29 -2.31 -5.17
CA THR A 52 -5.17 -2.44 -6.11
C THR A 52 -5.59 -2.13 -7.55
N ARG A 53 -6.83 -2.42 -7.92
CA ARG A 53 -7.42 -2.01 -9.21
C ARG A 53 -7.55 -0.49 -9.32
N ARG A 54 -8.03 0.19 -8.28
CA ARG A 54 -8.11 1.67 -8.26
C ARG A 54 -6.74 2.33 -8.37
N LEU A 55 -5.71 1.75 -7.76
CA LEU A 55 -4.34 2.22 -7.92
C LEU A 55 -3.86 2.03 -9.37
N ALA A 56 -4.02 0.83 -9.92
CA ALA A 56 -3.63 0.54 -11.31
C ALA A 56 -4.31 1.44 -12.33
N ALA A 57 -5.57 1.84 -12.09
CA ALA A 57 -6.29 2.76 -12.97
C ALA A 57 -5.64 4.16 -13.10
N ARG A 58 -4.76 4.55 -12.16
CA ARG A 58 -4.06 5.85 -12.20
C ARG A 58 -2.84 5.86 -13.12
N VAL A 59 -2.29 4.68 -13.39
CA VAL A 59 -1.17 4.50 -14.31
C VAL A 59 -1.59 3.38 -15.26
N PRO A 60 -2.37 3.69 -16.31
CA PRO A 60 -2.67 2.71 -17.34
C PRO A 60 -1.36 2.19 -17.94
N ASP A 61 -1.36 0.92 -18.36
CA ASP A 61 -0.18 0.27 -18.96
C ASP A 61 1.06 0.22 -18.04
N LEU A 62 0.82 0.15 -16.72
CA LEU A 62 1.87 -0.11 -15.76
C LEU A 62 2.61 -1.41 -16.15
N ASP A 63 3.94 -1.33 -16.21
CA ASP A 63 4.80 -2.50 -16.34
C ASP A 63 6.01 -2.30 -15.42
N ILE A 64 5.91 -2.88 -14.23
CA ILE A 64 6.91 -2.68 -13.18
C ILE A 64 8.29 -3.22 -13.54
N TRP A 65 8.37 -4.17 -14.47
CA TRP A 65 9.63 -4.79 -14.90
C TRP A 65 10.26 -3.98 -16.01
N SER A 66 9.53 -3.78 -17.11
CA SER A 66 10.05 -3.04 -18.27
C SER A 66 10.32 -1.57 -17.96
N GLN A 67 9.55 -0.97 -17.05
CA GLN A 67 9.75 0.42 -16.63
C GLN A 67 10.83 0.58 -15.54
N GLY A 68 11.45 -0.51 -15.08
CA GLY A 68 12.52 -0.47 -14.06
C GLY A 68 12.04 0.01 -12.68
N LEU A 69 10.78 -0.26 -12.33
CA LEU A 69 10.22 0.08 -11.02
C LEU A 69 10.65 -0.91 -9.95
N VAL A 70 10.99 -2.13 -10.38
CA VAL A 70 11.61 -3.17 -9.56
C VAL A 70 12.85 -3.70 -10.25
N GLU A 71 13.83 -4.09 -9.45
CA GLU A 71 15.05 -4.74 -9.90
C GLU A 71 15.17 -6.12 -9.26
N ARG A 72 15.70 -7.08 -10.02
CA ARG A 72 15.97 -8.42 -9.51
C ARG A 72 17.36 -8.43 -8.86
N ILE A 73 17.43 -8.80 -7.59
CA ILE A 73 18.70 -8.90 -6.84
C ILE A 73 18.79 -10.30 -6.25
N SER A 74 19.89 -11.01 -6.52
CA SER A 74 20.33 -12.29 -5.93
C SER A 74 19.31 -13.01 -5.02
N GLY A 75 18.27 -13.59 -5.63
CA GLY A 75 17.24 -14.40 -4.94
C GLY A 75 15.90 -13.70 -4.63
N GLY A 76 15.76 -12.42 -4.97
CA GLY A 76 14.58 -11.63 -4.68
C GLY A 76 14.39 -10.43 -5.60
N TRP A 77 13.49 -9.55 -5.18
CA TRP A 77 13.14 -8.32 -5.87
C TRP A 77 13.31 -7.14 -4.94
N LYS A 78 13.75 -6.01 -5.49
CA LYS A 78 13.86 -4.74 -4.78
C LYS A 78 13.09 -3.67 -5.53
N ILE A 79 12.36 -2.83 -4.80
CA ILE A 79 11.74 -1.64 -5.37
C ILE A 79 12.81 -0.56 -5.58
N THR A 80 12.83 0.04 -6.76
CA THR A 80 13.74 1.14 -7.09
C THR A 80 13.20 2.46 -6.53
N VAL A 81 14.04 3.50 -6.52
CA VAL A 81 13.60 4.86 -6.15
C VAL A 81 12.46 5.32 -7.07
N LYS A 82 12.56 5.05 -8.37
CA LYS A 82 11.51 5.31 -9.36
C LYS A 82 10.23 4.56 -9.01
N GLY A 83 10.33 3.28 -8.66
CA GLY A 83 9.17 2.48 -8.23
C GLY A 83 8.46 3.07 -7.02
N ARG A 84 9.21 3.57 -6.02
CA ARG A 84 8.63 4.24 -4.85
C ARG A 84 7.92 5.54 -5.22
N ALA A 85 8.51 6.37 -6.08
CA ALA A 85 7.90 7.61 -6.54
C ALA A 85 6.60 7.36 -7.33
N VAL A 86 6.59 6.36 -8.22
CA VAL A 86 5.38 5.96 -8.94
C VAL A 86 4.33 5.44 -7.97
N LEU A 87 4.71 4.63 -6.99
CA LEU A 87 3.78 4.14 -5.98
C LEU A 87 3.17 5.26 -5.14
N GLU A 88 3.98 6.27 -4.76
CA GLU A 88 3.52 7.45 -4.04
C GLU A 88 2.54 8.27 -4.89
N PHE A 89 2.85 8.50 -6.17
CA PHE A 89 1.93 9.14 -7.12
C PHE A 89 0.61 8.36 -7.25
N MET A 90 0.69 7.04 -7.36
CA MET A 90 -0.47 6.16 -7.39
C MET A 90 -1.27 6.22 -6.09
N GLU A 91 -0.69 6.55 -4.95
CA GLU A 91 -1.36 6.64 -3.65
C GLU A 91 -1.83 8.05 -3.29
N ALA A 92 -1.27 9.09 -3.92
CA ALA A 92 -1.60 10.49 -3.68
C ALA A 92 -3.10 10.72 -3.86
N ARG A 93 -3.80 11.14 -2.80
CA ARG A 93 -5.24 11.39 -2.90
C ARG A 93 -5.47 12.48 -3.96
N PRO A 94 -6.34 12.29 -4.97
CA PRO A 94 -6.76 13.43 -5.77
C PRO A 94 -7.38 14.43 -4.81
N ALA A 95 -6.85 15.65 -4.82
CA ALA A 95 -7.45 16.75 -4.08
C ALA A 95 -8.94 16.77 -4.45
N ALA A 96 -9.81 16.71 -3.45
CA ALA A 96 -11.21 16.99 -3.69
C ALA A 96 -11.28 18.40 -4.31
N PRO A 97 -12.11 18.64 -5.33
CA PRO A 97 -12.34 20.00 -5.80
C PRO A 97 -12.82 20.81 -4.60
N GLU A 98 -12.08 21.87 -4.32
CA GLU A 98 -12.33 22.84 -3.27
C GLU A 98 -13.80 23.32 -3.39
N PRO A 99 -14.62 23.27 -2.32
CA PRO A 99 -15.93 23.88 -2.39
C PRO A 99 -15.77 25.40 -2.54
N ILE A 100 -16.31 25.91 -3.64
CA ILE A 100 -16.41 27.32 -4.03
C ILE A 100 -16.86 28.16 -2.81
N PRO A 101 -16.18 29.27 -2.47
CA PRO A 101 -16.53 30.08 -1.30
C PRO A 101 -17.76 30.94 -1.60
N VAL A 102 -18.86 30.69 -0.90
CA VAL A 102 -19.97 31.65 -0.81
C VAL A 102 -19.76 32.54 0.44
N PRO A 103 -19.74 33.88 0.30
CA PRO A 103 -19.47 34.77 1.43
C PRO A 103 -20.77 35.09 2.18
N SER A 104 -20.76 34.99 3.52
CA SER A 104 -21.66 35.76 4.38
C SER A 104 -21.13 35.82 5.82
N VAL A 105 -20.50 36.96 6.16
CA VAL A 105 -20.59 37.76 7.42
C VAL A 105 -21.58 37.23 8.47
N GLU A 106 -21.36 37.20 9.80
CA GLU A 106 -20.61 38.03 10.77
C GLU A 106 -20.76 37.27 12.14
N GLN A 107 -19.79 37.05 13.04
CA GLN A 107 -19.37 37.87 14.20
C GLN A 107 -18.56 36.94 15.14
N THR A 108 -17.27 37.18 15.37
CA THR A 108 -16.64 37.91 16.50
C THR A 108 -16.21 37.03 17.69
N VAL A 109 -14.93 37.22 18.02
CA VAL A 109 -14.17 37.09 19.29
C VAL A 109 -13.45 35.77 19.69
N VAL A 110 -12.15 35.99 19.90
CA VAL A 110 -11.12 35.38 20.77
C VAL A 110 -10.43 34.07 20.37
N ALA A 111 -9.11 34.23 20.21
CA ALA A 111 -8.08 33.23 20.04
C ALA A 111 -8.08 32.10 21.10
N SER A 112 -7.81 30.89 20.63
CA SER A 112 -7.01 29.85 21.31
C SER A 112 -6.57 28.82 20.27
N PRO A 113 -5.27 28.52 20.09
CA PRO A 113 -4.83 27.54 19.11
C PRO A 113 -4.99 26.14 19.70
N THR A 114 -6.17 25.53 19.54
CA THR A 114 -6.36 24.13 19.95
C THR A 114 -5.87 23.23 18.82
N LEU A 115 -4.68 22.67 19.04
CA LEU A 115 -4.03 21.60 18.29
C LEU A 115 -5.04 20.56 17.77
N VAL A 116 -5.28 20.58 16.46
CA VAL A 116 -5.95 19.48 15.77
C VAL A 116 -4.99 18.28 15.80
N PRO A 117 -5.42 17.07 16.24
CA PRO A 117 -4.54 15.91 16.18
C PRO A 117 -4.19 15.64 14.72
N PRO A 118 -2.90 15.46 14.35
CA PRO A 118 -2.55 15.15 12.99
C PRO A 118 -3.23 13.84 12.59
N LEU A 119 -3.94 13.87 11.45
CA LEU A 119 -4.52 12.70 10.80
C LEU A 119 -3.45 11.59 10.75
N ARG A 120 -3.72 10.47 11.41
CA ARG A 120 -2.80 9.33 11.54
C ARG A 120 -2.29 8.91 10.17
N GLN A 121 -0.99 9.14 9.95
CA GLN A 121 -0.36 8.90 8.66
C GLN A 121 -0.45 7.41 8.31
N PRO A 122 -0.63 7.05 7.01
CA PRO A 122 -0.64 5.65 6.57
C PRO A 122 0.60 4.84 7.02
N ALA A 123 1.73 5.53 7.21
CA ALA A 123 2.96 4.99 7.80
C ALA A 123 2.74 4.39 9.21
N ASP A 124 1.92 5.02 10.06
CA ASP A 124 1.60 4.51 11.40
C ASP A 124 0.78 3.21 11.35
N ARG A 125 -0.08 3.05 10.33
CA ARG A 125 -0.89 1.85 10.18
C ARG A 125 -0.07 0.67 9.63
N ALA A 126 0.86 0.95 8.71
CA ALA A 126 1.84 -0.03 8.25
C ALA A 126 2.77 -0.48 9.40
N LYS A 127 3.21 0.47 10.24
CA LYS A 127 4.04 0.21 11.43
C LYS A 127 3.33 -0.68 12.46
N ARG A 128 2.06 -0.39 12.78
CA ARG A 128 1.28 -1.24 13.70
C ARG A 128 1.02 -2.66 13.15
N ARG A 129 0.85 -2.80 11.83
CA ARG A 129 0.75 -4.11 11.17
C ARG A 129 2.08 -4.87 11.23
N ARG A 130 3.21 -4.18 11.10
CA ARG A 130 4.57 -4.70 11.25
C ARG A 130 4.81 -5.22 12.67
N GLU A 131 4.53 -4.42 13.70
CA GLU A 131 4.69 -4.82 15.11
C GLU A 131 3.87 -6.07 15.46
N ARG A 132 2.64 -6.18 14.95
CA ARG A 132 1.80 -7.37 15.19
C ARG A 132 2.35 -8.63 14.51
N ARG A 133 3.04 -8.49 13.37
CA ARG A 133 3.65 -9.61 12.63
C ARG A 133 4.98 -10.04 13.27
N GLU A 134 5.78 -9.10 13.72
CA GLU A 134 7.06 -9.32 14.41
C GLU A 134 6.84 -10.09 15.72
N ARG A 135 5.89 -9.63 16.56
CA ARG A 135 5.50 -10.33 17.79
C ARG A 135 5.03 -11.78 17.55
N ARG A 136 4.38 -12.05 16.40
CA ARG A 136 3.97 -13.42 16.04
C ARG A 136 5.13 -14.28 15.54
N ARG A 137 6.12 -13.69 14.86
CA ARG A 137 7.33 -14.39 14.41
C ARG A 137 8.18 -14.79 15.62
N GLU A 138 8.41 -13.84 16.54
CA GLU A 138 9.10 -14.07 17.80
C GLU A 138 8.40 -15.15 18.65
N ALA A 139 7.06 -15.11 18.76
CA ALA A 139 6.32 -16.13 19.49
C ALA A 139 6.47 -17.54 18.89
N ARG A 140 6.54 -17.66 17.56
CA ARG A 140 6.74 -18.95 16.88
C ARG A 140 8.18 -19.44 16.99
N GLU A 141 9.15 -18.54 16.94
CA GLU A 141 10.56 -18.87 17.14
C GLU A 141 10.81 -19.33 18.57
N ARG A 142 10.24 -18.65 19.56
CA ARG A 142 10.26 -19.07 20.97
C ARG A 142 9.57 -20.42 21.19
N ALA A 143 8.42 -20.67 20.54
CA ALA A 143 7.74 -21.96 20.62
C ALA A 143 8.57 -23.09 19.99
N ARG A 144 9.32 -22.82 18.92
CA ARG A 144 10.25 -23.80 18.32
C ARG A 144 11.47 -24.04 19.20
N ALA A 145 12.01 -23.01 19.83
CA ALA A 145 13.14 -23.13 20.76
C ALA A 145 12.77 -23.88 22.05
N ASN A 146 11.53 -23.75 22.55
CA ASN A 146 11.04 -24.48 23.72
C ASN A 146 10.58 -25.92 23.42
N ALA A 147 10.49 -26.31 22.14
CA ALA A 147 10.07 -27.65 21.71
C ALA A 147 11.26 -28.54 21.30
N SER A 148 12.49 -28.09 21.57
CA SER A 148 13.74 -28.81 21.34
C SER A 148 14.48 -29.02 22.65
#